data_AF-A0A821SSH8-F1
#
_entry.id   AF-A0A821SSH8-F1
#
_cell.length_a   1.000
_cell.length_b   1.000
_cell.length_c   1.000
_cell.angle_alpha   90.00
_cell.angle_beta   90.00
_cell.angle_gamma   90.00
#
_symmetry.space_group_name_H-M   'P 1'
#
loop_
_entity.id
_entity.type
_entity.pdbx_description
1 polymer ?
#
loop_
_entity_poly.entity_id
_entity_poly.type
_entity_poly.pdbx_seq_one_letter_code
_entity_poly.pdbx_strand_id
1 'polypeptide(L)'
;TLLFCKDPPPKLINGLIKRDRVSYYKGQGYLGNMEYMCLPGFYLLGNKTVTCQDGIWSTMVQCIPEKRCSPINIYPFNTQIESNNITHFQDDPQQIVVGSTITLRCTDNYEFDPTSNGSLIIQCQNDGTWTSMPSCRYVQAMCDYSKLYLPYKSRITRMNFKFSEKSRQFHM
;
A
#
# COMPACT_ATOMS: atom_id res chain seq x y z
N THR A 1 48.27 11.85 2.66
CA THR A 1 48.08 11.79 4.12
C THR A 1 46.65 11.40 4.41
N LEU A 2 46.43 10.46 5.32
CA LEU A 2 45.08 10.11 5.76
C LEU A 2 44.48 11.27 6.56
N LEU A 3 43.31 11.77 6.15
CA LEU A 3 42.63 12.89 6.80
C LEU A 3 41.57 12.38 7.78
N PHE A 4 41.62 12.89 9.01
CA PHE A 4 40.75 12.50 10.11
C PHE A 4 39.64 13.54 10.31
N CYS A 5 38.44 13.06 10.61
CA CYS A 5 37.33 13.92 10.98
C CYS A 5 37.58 14.45 12.39
N LYS A 6 37.49 15.77 12.58
CA LYS A 6 37.75 16.39 13.89
C LYS A 6 36.56 16.30 14.82
N ASP A 7 35.37 16.42 14.25
CA ASP A 7 34.12 16.31 14.98
C ASP A 7 33.69 14.84 15.14
N PRO A 8 33.01 14.51 16.24
CA PRO A 8 32.40 13.19 16.38
C PRO A 8 31.39 12.93 15.25
N PRO A 9 31.06 11.66 15.00
CA PRO A 9 29.99 11.30 14.11
C PRO A 9 28.70 12.10 14.32
N PRO A 10 28.00 12.52 13.25
CA PRO A 10 26.71 13.19 13.36
C PRO A 10 25.70 12.36 14.14
N LYS A 11 24.88 12.97 15.00
CA LYS A 11 23.83 12.26 15.74
C LYS A 11 22.59 12.08 14.87
N LEU A 12 22.12 10.84 14.69
CA LEU A 12 20.86 10.57 13.98
C LEU A 12 19.64 10.77 14.89
N ILE A 13 18.72 11.65 14.50
CA ILE A 13 17.42 11.84 15.18
C ILE A 13 16.46 10.76 14.68
N ASN A 14 15.63 10.19 15.56
CA ASN A 14 14.67 9.10 15.25
C ASN A 14 15.32 7.84 14.65
N GLY A 15 16.58 7.59 15.00
CA GLY A 15 17.33 6.42 14.57
C GLY A 15 18.36 5.98 15.59
N LEU A 16 19.04 4.88 15.28
CA LEU A 16 20.04 4.23 16.11
C LEU A 16 21.24 3.80 15.24
N ILE A 17 22.40 3.64 15.90
CA ILE A 17 23.58 3.06 15.27
C ILE A 17 23.39 1.54 15.22
N LYS A 18 23.29 0.99 14.01
CA LYS A 18 23.20 -0.45 13.78
C LYS A 18 24.56 -1.13 13.90
N ARG A 19 25.60 -0.47 13.39
CA ARG A 19 27.00 -0.92 13.51
C ARG A 19 27.92 0.27 13.64
N ASP A 20 28.79 0.23 14.63
CA ASP A 20 29.85 1.21 14.85
C ASP A 20 31.20 0.62 14.45
N ARG A 21 31.89 1.26 13.52
CA ARG A 21 33.27 0.93 13.12
C ARG A 21 34.14 2.17 13.12
N VAL A 22 33.81 3.15 13.97
CA VAL A 22 34.61 4.36 14.13
C VAL A 22 35.65 4.18 15.23
N SER A 23 36.87 4.56 14.89
CA SER A 23 38.00 4.59 15.82
C SER A 23 38.37 6.04 16.10
N TYR A 24 38.64 6.34 17.38
CA TYR A 24 39.18 7.62 17.82
C TYR A 24 40.68 7.53 18.06
N TYR A 25 41.44 8.39 17.39
CA TYR A 25 42.90 8.50 17.50
C TYR A 25 43.24 9.80 18.21
N LYS A 26 43.75 9.69 19.44
CA LYS A 26 44.10 10.85 20.29
C LYS A 26 45.03 11.80 19.55
N GLY A 27 44.65 13.08 19.49
CA GLY A 27 45.40 14.13 18.80
C GLY A 27 45.20 14.18 17.27
N GLN A 28 44.56 13.17 16.66
CA GLN A 28 44.30 13.12 15.22
C GLN A 28 42.81 13.31 14.90
N GLY A 29 41.91 12.57 15.54
CA GLY A 29 40.47 12.62 15.32
C GLY A 29 39.87 11.25 15.07
N TYR A 30 38.79 11.21 14.29
CA TYR A 30 38.02 10.00 14.00
C TYR A 30 38.33 9.47 12.60
N LEU A 31 38.27 8.14 12.46
CA LEU A 31 38.36 7.43 11.19
C LEU A 31 37.38 6.25 11.19
N GLY A 32 36.91 5.84 10.02
CA GLY A 32 36.04 4.67 9.85
C GLY A 32 34.64 5.04 9.39
N ASN A 33 33.70 4.13 9.63
CA ASN A 33 32.31 4.29 9.22
C ASN A 33 31.32 3.70 10.22
N MET A 34 30.05 4.05 10.05
CA MET A 34 28.95 3.50 10.82
C MET A 34 27.74 3.25 9.94
N GLU A 35 26.96 2.24 10.29
CA GLU A 35 25.67 1.97 9.67
C GLU A 35 24.55 2.42 10.60
N TYR A 36 23.58 3.11 10.04
CA TYR A 36 22.39 3.59 10.74
C TYR A 36 21.15 2.78 10.40
N MET A 37 20.19 2.80 11.33
CA MET A 37 18.82 2.37 11.11
C MET A 37 17.84 3.35 11.76
N CYS A 38 16.65 3.48 11.17
CA CYS A 38 15.60 4.31 11.74
C CYS A 38 14.78 3.52 12.78
N LEU A 39 14.22 4.25 13.74
CA LEU A 39 13.23 3.70 14.67
C LEU A 39 11.96 3.30 13.91
N PRO A 40 11.14 2.38 14.45
CA PRO A 40 9.86 2.03 13.85
C PRO A 40 8.99 3.27 13.56
N GLY A 41 8.34 3.30 12.39
CA GLY A 41 7.54 4.44 11.93
C GLY A 41 8.33 5.54 11.21
N PHE A 42 9.63 5.34 10.99
CA PHE A 42 10.49 6.24 10.23
C PHE A 42 11.27 5.45 9.16
N TYR A 43 11.45 6.06 7.99
CA TYR A 43 12.30 5.49 6.94
C TYR A 43 13.57 6.32 6.74
N LEU A 44 14.61 5.63 6.27
CA LEU A 44 15.93 6.21 6.08
C LEU A 44 16.00 6.90 4.71
N LEU A 45 16.19 8.21 4.73
CA LEU A 45 16.49 9.03 3.56
C LEU A 45 18.01 9.25 3.47
N GLY A 46 18.61 8.82 2.36
CA GLY A 46 20.06 8.94 2.10
C GLY A 46 20.81 7.60 2.21
N ASN A 47 22.14 7.67 2.37
CA ASN A 47 22.97 6.47 2.47
C ASN A 47 23.03 5.95 3.90
N LYS A 48 22.63 4.69 4.13
CA LYS A 48 22.65 4.05 5.45
C LYS A 48 24.03 4.08 6.14
N THR A 49 25.11 4.24 5.38
CA THR A 49 26.48 4.26 5.89
C THR A 49 27.04 5.67 5.87
N VAL A 50 27.50 6.15 7.01
CA VAL A 50 28.25 7.41 7.15
C VAL A 50 29.72 7.10 7.36
N THR A 51 30.59 7.66 6.53
CA THR A 51 32.03 7.40 6.50
C THR A 51 32.80 8.69 6.69
N CYS A 52 33.87 8.65 7.48
CA CYS A 52 34.82 9.76 7.52
C CYS A 52 35.69 9.68 6.27
N GLN A 53 35.54 10.66 5.38
CA GLN A 53 36.27 10.75 4.13
C GLN A 53 36.87 12.15 3.98
N ASP A 54 38.18 12.21 3.70
CA ASP A 54 38.89 13.47 3.47
C ASP A 54 38.72 14.50 4.60
N GLY A 55 38.62 14.01 5.84
CA GLY A 55 38.45 14.83 7.04
C GLY A 55 37.01 15.31 7.29
N ILE A 56 36.04 14.88 6.49
CA ILE A 56 34.64 15.26 6.59
C ILE A 56 33.77 13.99 6.64
N TRP A 57 32.75 13.99 7.49
CA TRP A 57 31.76 12.91 7.48
C TRP A 57 30.90 13.02 6.21
N SER A 58 30.70 11.89 5.52
CA SER A 58 29.80 11.83 4.36
C SER A 58 28.38 12.26 4.74
N THR A 59 27.60 12.69 3.74
CA THR A 59 26.27 13.29 3.93
C THR A 59 25.39 12.49 4.90
N MET A 60 24.79 13.23 5.82
CA MET A 60 24.01 12.70 6.93
C MET A 60 22.72 12.04 6.44
N VAL A 61 22.36 10.92 7.07
CA VAL A 61 21.06 10.28 6.94
C VAL A 61 19.99 11.03 7.71
N GLN A 62 18.78 11.05 7.16
CA GLN A 62 17.61 11.54 7.87
C GLN A 62 16.63 10.39 8.08
N CYS A 63 16.16 10.21 9.31
CA CYS A 63 15.01 9.37 9.58
C CYS A 63 13.77 10.26 9.53
N ILE A 64 12.99 10.09 8.47
CA ILE A 64 11.78 10.87 8.25
C ILE A 64 10.55 10.00 8.51
N PRO A 65 9.47 10.57 9.07
CA PRO A 65 8.27 9.81 9.37
C PRO A 65 7.79 9.07 8.12
N GLU A 66 7.45 7.80 8.28
CA GLU A 66 6.76 7.06 7.22
C GLU A 66 5.46 7.77 6.89
N LYS A 67 5.23 7.96 5.59
CA LYS A 67 3.92 8.42 5.14
C LYS A 67 2.90 7.32 5.35
N ARG A 68 1.69 7.74 5.66
CA ARG A 68 0.58 6.86 5.99
C ARG A 68 -0.59 7.25 5.13
N CYS A 69 -1.28 6.25 4.59
CA CYS A 69 -2.55 6.50 3.94
C CYS A 69 -3.65 6.54 4.99
N SER A 70 -4.66 7.37 4.74
CA SER A 70 -5.85 7.37 5.59
C SER A 70 -6.63 6.05 5.43
N PRO A 71 -7.40 5.63 6.45
CA PRO A 71 -8.37 4.56 6.28
C PRO A 71 -9.22 4.81 5.04
N ILE A 72 -9.35 3.82 4.17
CA ILE A 72 -10.10 4.00 2.93
C ILE A 72 -11.60 3.98 3.20
N ASN A 73 -12.30 4.90 2.54
CA ASN A 73 -13.74 4.82 2.41
C ASN A 73 -14.08 4.18 1.06
N ILE A 74 -14.74 3.02 1.07
CA ILE A 74 -15.06 2.30 -0.15
C ILE A 74 -16.26 2.95 -0.83
N TYR A 75 -15.98 3.73 -1.86
CA TYR A 75 -16.96 4.24 -2.80
C TYR A 75 -16.41 4.04 -4.21
N PRO A 76 -17.22 3.52 -5.16
CA PRO A 76 -18.67 3.31 -5.10
C PRO A 76 -19.10 1.97 -4.48
N PHE A 77 -20.37 1.86 -4.07
CA PHE A 77 -20.96 0.68 -3.39
C PHE A 77 -20.92 -0.63 -4.21
N ASN A 78 -20.57 -0.57 -5.49
CA ASN A 78 -20.37 -1.73 -6.34
C ASN A 78 -19.00 -2.42 -6.15
N THR A 79 -18.22 -1.96 -5.17
CA THR A 79 -16.96 -2.55 -4.72
C THR A 79 -17.03 -2.89 -3.23
N GLN A 80 -16.33 -3.94 -2.81
CA GLN A 80 -16.18 -4.34 -1.41
C GLN A 80 -14.76 -4.84 -1.14
N ILE A 81 -14.29 -4.75 0.11
CA ILE A 81 -13.05 -5.40 0.51
C ILE A 81 -13.25 -6.92 0.45
N GLU A 82 -12.36 -7.60 -0.26
CA GLU A 82 -12.23 -9.06 -0.22
C GLU A 82 -11.20 -9.47 0.83
N SER A 83 -10.02 -8.87 0.78
CA SER A 83 -8.94 -9.12 1.73
C SER A 83 -7.98 -7.93 1.78
N ASN A 84 -7.17 -7.87 2.83
CA ASN A 84 -6.11 -6.88 2.98
C ASN A 84 -4.95 -7.49 3.78
N ASN A 85 -3.78 -6.83 3.77
CA ASN A 85 -2.63 -7.22 4.58
C ASN A 85 -2.57 -6.49 5.94
N ILE A 86 -3.65 -5.81 6.35
CA ILE A 86 -3.71 -4.97 7.55
C ILE A 86 -4.82 -5.45 8.48
N THR A 87 -4.45 -5.97 9.64
CA THR A 87 -5.41 -6.30 10.70
C THR A 87 -6.01 -5.00 11.28
N HIS A 88 -7.34 -4.89 11.41
CA HIS A 88 -7.99 -3.74 12.05
C HIS A 88 -7.72 -2.36 11.39
N PHE A 89 -7.77 -2.28 10.06
CA PHE A 89 -7.53 -1.02 9.30
C PHE A 89 -8.46 0.15 9.68
N GLN A 90 -9.58 -0.11 10.35
CA GLN A 90 -10.51 0.90 10.88
C GLN A 90 -10.19 1.33 12.32
N ASP A 91 -9.59 0.45 13.12
CA ASP A 91 -9.33 0.69 14.55
C ASP A 91 -7.92 1.23 14.81
N ASP A 92 -6.96 0.89 13.94
CA ASP A 92 -5.56 1.33 14.05
C ASP A 92 -5.02 1.87 12.72
N PRO A 93 -5.23 3.17 12.45
CA PRO A 93 -4.66 3.85 11.27
C PRO A 93 -3.12 3.80 11.23
N GLN A 94 -2.44 3.48 12.34
CA GLN A 94 -0.98 3.37 12.37
C GLN A 94 -0.45 2.12 11.66
N GLN A 95 -1.32 1.21 11.21
CA GLN A 95 -0.90 0.05 10.41
C GLN A 95 -0.91 0.33 8.90
N ILE A 96 -1.49 1.45 8.47
CA ILE A 96 -1.56 1.83 7.06
C ILE A 96 -0.29 2.58 6.67
N VAL A 97 0.71 1.84 6.21
CA VAL A 97 2.00 2.37 5.76
C VAL A 97 2.13 2.30 4.25
N VAL A 98 3.11 3.01 3.70
CA VAL A 98 3.49 2.87 2.29
C VAL A 98 3.71 1.39 1.95
N GLY A 99 3.08 0.93 0.86
CA GLY A 99 3.13 -0.46 0.42
C GLY A 99 2.01 -1.36 0.96
N SER A 100 1.21 -0.91 1.93
CA SER A 100 -0.03 -1.60 2.33
C SER A 100 -0.95 -1.79 1.12
N THR A 101 -1.62 -2.94 1.03
CA THR A 101 -2.50 -3.30 -0.10
C THR A 101 -3.86 -3.78 0.37
N ILE A 102 -4.87 -3.46 -0.43
CA ILE A 102 -6.25 -3.93 -0.22
C ILE A 102 -6.72 -4.54 -1.55
N THR A 103 -7.19 -5.77 -1.48
CA THR A 103 -7.84 -6.46 -2.59
C THR A 103 -9.33 -6.21 -2.51
N LEU A 104 -9.87 -5.65 -3.58
CA LEU A 104 -11.29 -5.39 -3.74
C LEU A 104 -11.94 -6.51 -4.56
N ARG A 105 -13.26 -6.62 -4.42
CA ARG A 105 -14.12 -7.41 -5.29
C ARG A 105 -15.30 -6.57 -5.75
N CYS A 106 -15.78 -6.83 -6.96
CA CYS A 106 -17.04 -6.27 -7.42
C CYS A 106 -18.22 -6.96 -6.72
N THR A 107 -19.27 -6.20 -6.42
CA THR A 107 -20.51 -6.76 -5.86
C THR A 107 -21.30 -7.54 -6.92
N ASP A 108 -22.34 -8.24 -6.48
CA ASP A 108 -23.25 -8.98 -7.36
C ASP A 108 -23.74 -8.13 -8.53
N ASN A 109 -23.74 -8.72 -9.73
CA ASN A 109 -24.09 -8.09 -11.01
C ASN A 109 -23.09 -7.02 -11.50
N TYR A 110 -21.87 -6.99 -10.94
CA TYR A 110 -20.78 -6.19 -11.47
C TYR A 110 -19.54 -7.05 -11.72
N GLU A 111 -18.77 -6.69 -12.74
CA GLU A 111 -17.46 -7.29 -13.03
C GLU A 111 -16.39 -6.21 -13.12
N PHE A 112 -15.12 -6.62 -12.97
CA PHE A 112 -13.99 -5.72 -13.14
C PHE A 112 -14.02 -5.12 -14.53
N ASP A 113 -13.93 -3.79 -14.63
CA ASP A 113 -13.78 -3.12 -15.91
C ASP A 113 -12.31 -3.25 -16.37
N PRO A 114 -12.03 -4.01 -17.44
CA PRO A 114 -10.67 -4.21 -17.95
C PRO A 114 -10.04 -2.92 -18.49
N THR A 115 -10.82 -1.86 -18.67
CA THR A 115 -10.31 -0.53 -19.06
C THR A 115 -9.86 0.33 -17.86
N SER A 116 -10.13 -0.11 -16.63
CA SER A 116 -9.68 0.57 -15.42
C SER A 116 -8.20 0.28 -15.11
N ASN A 117 -7.69 0.62 -13.91
CA ASN A 117 -6.27 0.59 -13.53
C ASN A 117 -5.61 -0.81 -13.47
N GLY A 118 -6.06 -1.76 -14.28
CA GLY A 118 -5.46 -3.07 -14.49
C GLY A 118 -5.69 -4.09 -13.37
N SER A 119 -6.08 -3.66 -12.17
CA SER A 119 -6.24 -4.54 -11.01
C SER A 119 -7.32 -4.05 -10.03
N LEU A 120 -7.94 -4.99 -9.32
CA LEU A 120 -8.79 -4.71 -8.15
C LEU A 120 -7.98 -4.49 -6.85
N ILE A 121 -6.66 -4.36 -6.96
CA ILE A 121 -5.76 -4.10 -5.83
C ILE A 121 -5.45 -2.61 -5.79
N ILE A 122 -5.69 -2.00 -4.63
CA ILE A 122 -5.22 -0.65 -4.33
C ILE A 122 -4.03 -0.70 -3.38
N GLN A 123 -3.10 0.25 -3.52
CA GLN A 123 -1.85 0.29 -2.76
C GLN A 123 -1.60 1.70 -2.19
N CYS A 124 -1.11 1.75 -0.96
CA CYS A 124 -0.65 3.00 -0.35
C CYS A 124 0.69 3.43 -0.95
N GLN A 125 0.70 4.60 -1.59
CA GLN A 125 1.84 5.12 -2.36
C GLN A 125 2.81 5.93 -1.49
N ASN A 126 4.01 6.18 -2.01
CA ASN A 126 5.08 6.92 -1.33
C ASN A 126 4.71 8.35 -0.93
N ASP A 127 3.66 8.92 -1.53
CA ASP A 127 3.17 10.25 -1.23
C ASP A 127 2.14 10.28 -0.09
N GLY A 128 1.72 9.11 0.41
CA GLY A 128 0.69 8.95 1.45
C GLY A 128 -0.74 8.86 0.89
N THR A 129 -0.90 8.69 -0.42
CA THR A 129 -2.20 8.51 -1.06
C THR A 129 -2.41 7.08 -1.55
N TRP A 130 -3.67 6.64 -1.66
CA TRP A 130 -4.00 5.36 -2.28
C TRP A 130 -3.96 5.50 -3.80
N THR A 131 -3.55 4.44 -4.50
CA THR A 131 -3.78 4.32 -5.93
C THR A 131 -5.26 4.51 -6.28
N SER A 132 -5.53 4.98 -7.48
CA SER A 132 -6.89 5.25 -7.97
C SER A 132 -7.80 4.02 -7.92
N MET A 133 -9.04 4.24 -7.45
CA MET A 133 -10.06 3.20 -7.31
C MET A 133 -10.33 2.50 -8.65
N PRO A 134 -10.35 1.16 -8.72
CA PRO A 134 -10.75 0.42 -9.91
C PRO A 134 -12.26 0.54 -10.17
N SER A 135 -12.65 0.39 -11.43
CA SER A 135 -14.06 0.47 -11.83
C SER A 135 -14.65 -0.93 -11.93
N CYS A 136 -15.84 -1.10 -11.35
CA CYS A 136 -16.68 -2.25 -11.58
C CYS A 136 -17.82 -1.85 -12.53
N ARG A 137 -17.95 -2.52 -13.67
CA ARG A 137 -19.01 -2.26 -14.64
C ARG A 137 -20.18 -3.21 -14.42
N TYR A 138 -21.39 -2.71 -14.58
CA TYR A 138 -22.59 -3.53 -14.43
C TYR A 138 -22.63 -4.59 -15.52
N VAL A 139 -22.76 -5.85 -15.12
CA VAL A 139 -23.09 -6.95 -16.02
C VAL A 139 -24.56 -7.26 -15.84
N GLN A 140 -25.35 -6.96 -16.87
CA GLN A 140 -26.72 -7.41 -16.91
C GLN A 140 -26.72 -8.93 -16.75
N ALA A 141 -27.42 -9.43 -15.73
CA ALA A 141 -27.54 -10.86 -15.49
C ALA A 141 -28.02 -11.54 -16.76
N MET A 142 -27.10 -12.24 -17.45
CA MET A 142 -27.46 -13.05 -18.60
C MET A 142 -28.27 -14.21 -18.06
N CYS A 143 -29.51 -14.36 -18.53
CA CYS A 143 -30.22 -15.61 -18.34
C CYS A 143 -29.35 -16.71 -18.93
N ASP A 144 -28.98 -17.71 -18.12
CA ASP A 144 -28.25 -18.88 -18.59
C ASP A 144 -29.23 -19.77 -19.38
N TYR A 145 -29.46 -19.41 -20.65
CA TYR A 145 -30.31 -20.18 -21.55
C TYR A 145 -29.75 -21.58 -21.82
N SER A 146 -28.46 -21.83 -21.52
CA SER A 146 -27.84 -23.15 -21.69
C SER A 146 -28.33 -24.18 -20.66
N LYS A 147 -28.95 -23.72 -19.56
CA LYS A 147 -29.64 -24.56 -18.57
C LYS A 147 -31.13 -24.78 -18.88
N LEU A 148 -31.65 -24.19 -19.97
CA LEU A 148 -33.00 -24.51 -20.44
C LEU A 148 -32.95 -25.81 -21.23
N TYR A 149 -33.19 -26.93 -20.54
CA TYR A 149 -33.51 -28.19 -21.20
C TYR A 149 -34.87 -28.06 -21.90
N LEU A 150 -34.85 -27.73 -23.19
CA LEU A 150 -36.03 -27.74 -24.04
C LEU A 150 -36.19 -29.14 -24.66
N PRO A 151 -37.35 -29.79 -24.52
CA PRO A 151 -37.62 -31.02 -25.26
C PRO A 151 -37.62 -30.74 -26.77
N TYR A 152 -37.01 -31.63 -27.56
CA TYR A 152 -36.87 -31.50 -29.00
C TYR A 152 -38.24 -31.23 -29.68
N LYS A 153 -38.32 -30.15 -30.47
CA LYS A 153 -39.52 -29.55 -31.11
C LYS A 153 -40.39 -28.59 -30.27
N SER A 154 -39.94 -28.13 -29.11
CA SER A 154 -40.67 -27.07 -28.39
C SER A 154 -40.35 -25.66 -28.94
N ARG A 155 -41.38 -24.83 -29.13
CA ARG A 155 -41.28 -23.43 -29.58
C ARG A 155 -41.60 -22.52 -28.39
N ILE A 156 -40.63 -21.75 -27.92
CA ILE A 156 -40.86 -20.77 -26.84
C ILE A 156 -41.67 -19.61 -27.42
N THR A 157 -42.94 -19.49 -27.02
CA THR A 157 -43.82 -18.37 -27.41
C THR A 157 -43.93 -17.31 -26.32
N ARG A 158 -43.62 -17.64 -25.07
CA ARG A 158 -43.66 -16.72 -23.93
C ARG A 158 -42.74 -17.23 -22.81
N MET A 159 -41.94 -16.33 -22.24
CA MET A 159 -41.18 -16.58 -21.02
C MET A 159 -41.75 -15.69 -19.91
N ASN A 160 -42.14 -16.29 -18.79
CA ASN A 160 -42.60 -15.55 -17.62
C ASN A 160 -41.43 -15.43 -16.65
N PHE A 161 -40.89 -14.24 -16.51
CA PHE A 161 -39.86 -13.96 -15.53
C PHE A 161 -40.53 -13.74 -14.16
N LYS A 162 -40.21 -14.60 -13.19
CA LYS A 162 -40.44 -14.27 -11.77
C LYS A 162 -39.21 -13.51 -11.30
N PHE A 163 -39.34 -12.19 -11.14
CA PHE A 163 -38.36 -11.42 -10.38
C PHE A 163 -38.42 -11.90 -8.91
N SER A 164 -37.30 -12.33 -8.35
CA SER A 164 -37.20 -12.56 -6.92
C SER A 164 -37.25 -11.20 -6.23
N GLU A 165 -38.23 -10.97 -5.35
CA GLU A 165 -38.51 -9.70 -4.65
C GLU A 165 -37.43 -9.31 -3.60
N LYS A 166 -36.13 -9.46 -3.90
CA LYS A 166 -35.06 -9.05 -2.97
C LYS A 166 -34.49 -7.65 -3.21
N SER A 167 -35.05 -6.85 -4.12
CA SER A 167 -34.57 -5.50 -4.42
C SER A 167 -35.66 -4.42 -4.42
N ARG A 168 -36.56 -4.45 -3.43
CA ARG A 168 -37.37 -3.28 -3.06
C ARG A 168 -37.05 -2.83 -1.65
N GLN A 169 -35.97 -2.08 -1.50
CA GLN A 169 -35.87 -1.05 -0.46
C GLN A 169 -35.13 0.16 -1.05
N PHE A 170 -35.90 1.09 -1.62
CA PHE A 170 -35.50 2.49 -1.64
C PHE A 170 -36.18 3.15 -0.45
N HIS A 171 -35.38 3.63 0.50
CA HIS A 171 -35.85 4.55 1.54
C HIS A 171 -35.91 5.96 0.94
N MET A 172 -37.13 6.52 0.98
CA MET A 172 -37.61 7.89 0.78
C MET A 172 -37.09 8.70 -0.41
#